data_AF-A0A7H4NXC7-F1
#
_entry.id   AF-A0A7H4NXC7-F1
#
_cell.length_a   1.000
_cell.length_b   1.000
_cell.length_c   1.000
_cell.angle_alpha   90.00
_cell.angle_beta   90.00
_cell.angle_gamma   90.00
#
_symmetry.space_group_name_H-M   'P 1'
#
loop_
_entity.id
_entity.type
_entity.pdbx_description
1 polymer ?
#
loop_
_entity_poly.entity_id
_entity_poly.type
_entity_poly.pdbx_seq_one_letter_code
_entity_poly.pdbx_strand_id
1 'polypeptide(L)' 'MHVVTRDLPAFQKLYDDKLSAMPGVQHLRSTLVMKTVVQDRPFPLGKG' A
#
# COMPACT_ATOMS: atom_id res chain seq x y z
N MET A 1 -3.03 -4.10 3.26
CA MET A 1 -3.72 -2.90 2.72
C MET A 1 -2.82 -2.26 1.69
N HIS A 2 -3.33 -1.97 0.49
CA HIS A 2 -2.61 -1.18 -0.51
C HIS A 2 -3.38 0.13 -0.74
N VAL A 3 -2.67 1.24 -0.74
CA VAL A 3 -3.22 2.57 -0.95
C VAL A 3 -2.41 3.29 -2.01
N VAL A 4 -3.10 4.08 -2.83
CA VAL A 4 -2.47 4.92 -3.85
C VAL A 4 -2.72 6.37 -3.45
N THR A 5 -1.66 7.17 -3.41
CA THR A 5 -1.72 8.61 -3.19
C THR A 5 -1.15 9.33 -4.40
N ARG A 6 -1.54 10.59 -4.58
CA ARG A 6 -1.09 11.40 -5.72
C ARG A 6 0.42 11.65 -5.70
N ASP A 7 0.96 11.84 -4.51
CA ASP A 7 2.35 12.17 -4.26
C ASP A 7 2.76 11.75 -2.82
N LEU A 8 4.02 12.01 -2.49
CA LEU A 8 4.60 11.69 -1.19
C LEU A 8 4.04 12.57 -0.04
N PRO A 9 3.86 13.90 -0.20
CA PRO A 9 3.18 14.70 0.84
C PRO A 9 1.76 14.23 1.16
N ALA A 10 0.98 13.84 0.15
CA ALA A 10 -0.35 13.28 0.35
C ALA A 10 -0.31 11.94 1.10
N PHE A 11 0.73 11.13 0.86
CA PHE A 11 0.98 9.92 1.64
C PHE A 11 1.30 10.24 3.11
N GLN A 12 2.17 11.22 3.38
CA GLN A 12 2.51 11.63 4.74
C GLN A 12 1.26 12.08 5.51
N LYS A 13 0.44 12.94 4.90
CA LYS A 13 -0.81 13.38 5.52
C LYS A 13 -1.76 12.22 5.82
N LEU A 14 -1.90 11.27 4.89
CA LEU A 14 -2.72 10.07 5.11
C LEU A 14 -2.17 9.22 6.26
N TYR A 15 -0.85 9.05 6.31
CA TYR A 15 -0.17 8.28 7.34
C TYR A 15 -0.36 8.91 8.73
N ASP A 16 -0.14 10.22 8.85
CA ASP A 16 -0.18 10.96 10.12
C ASP A 16 -1.61 11.24 10.60
N ASP A 17 -2.52 11.67 9.71
CA ASP A 17 -3.86 12.10 10.14
C ASP A 17 -4.84 10.93 10.30
N LYS A 18 -4.62 9.83 9.57
CA LYS A 18 -5.57 8.72 9.49
C LYS A 18 -5.00 7.44 10.04
N LEU A 19 -3.87 6.97 9.50
CA LEU A 19 -3.42 5.61 9.79
C LEU A 19 -2.81 5.48 11.18
N SER A 20 -2.01 6.45 11.61
CA SER A 20 -1.41 6.48 12.96
C SER A 20 -2.44 6.77 14.06
N ALA A 21 -3.50 7.52 13.73
CA ALA A 21 -4.58 7.87 14.64
C ALA A 21 -5.60 6.73 14.87
N MET A 22 -5.46 5.60 14.17
CA MET A 22 -6.40 4.49 14.31
C MET A 22 -6.29 3.83 15.71
N PRO A 23 -7.43 3.59 16.39
CA PRO A 23 -7.42 2.92 17.67
C PRO A 23 -6.84 1.50 17.51
N GLY A 24 -5.84 1.17 18.34
CA GLY A 24 -5.14 -0.11 18.31
C GLY A 24 -3.88 -0.15 17.44
N VAL A 25 -3.53 0.93 16.75
CA VAL A 25 -2.27 1.03 15.99
C VAL A 25 -1.17 1.62 16.86
N GLN A 26 -0.21 0.79 17.27
CA GLN A 26 0.98 1.23 18.03
C GLN A 26 2.17 1.54 17.14
N HIS A 27 2.39 0.73 16.10
CA HIS A 27 3.49 0.90 15.17
C HIS A 27 3.01 0.62 13.75
N LEU A 28 3.28 1.56 12.86
CA LEU A 28 2.90 1.48 11.46
C LEU A 28 4.18 1.36 10.62
N ARG A 29 4.24 0.35 9.75
CA ARG A 29 5.35 0.16 8.81
C ARG A 29 4.79 0.16 7.40
N SER A 30 5.30 1.06 6.57
CA SER A 30 4.91 1.18 5.17
C SER A 30 6.06 0.78 4.25
N THR A 31 5.73 0.44 3.01
CA THR A 31 6.71 0.18 1.95
C THR A 31 6.20 0.84 0.68
N LEU A 32 7.04 1.64 0.04
CA LEU A 32 6.70 2.32 -1.21
C LEU A 32 7.06 1.43 -2.40
N VAL A 33 6.10 1.26 -3.31
CA VAL A 33 6.34 0.58 -4.58
C VAL A 33 7.05 1.55 -5.51
N MET A 34 8.29 1.24 -5.85
CA MET A 34 9.09 2.06 -6.77
C MET A 34 8.66 1.83 -8.23
N LYS A 35 8.43 0.57 -8.59
CA LYS A 35 8.06 0.15 -9.95
C LYS A 35 7.25 -1.14 -9.91
N THR A 36 6.13 -1.18 -10.63
CA THR A 36 5.39 -2.40 -10.88
C THR A 36 5.99 -3.11 -12.09
N VAL A 37 6.77 -4.17 -11.84
CA VAL A 37 7.45 -4.94 -12.91
C VAL A 37 6.50 -5.97 -13.54
N VAL A 38 5.62 -6.57 -12.74
CA VAL A 38 4.58 -7.49 -13.19
C VAL A 38 3.25 -6.96 -12.69
N GLN A 39 2.28 -6.80 -13.59
CA GLN A 39 0.92 -6.41 -13.22
C GLN A 39 0.09 -7.61 -12.79
N ASP A 40 -1.07 -7.34 -12.17
CA ASP A 40 -2.02 -8.39 -11.79
C ASP A 40 -2.36 -9.24 -13.02
N ARG A 41 -1.91 -10.49 -12.98
CA ARG A 41 -2.16 -11.48 -14.02
C ARG A 41 -3.11 -12.55 -13.48
N PRO A 42 -3.95 -13.13 -14.34
CA PRO A 42 -4.80 -14.24 -13.95
C PRO A 42 -3.99 -15.39 -13.34
N PHE A 43 -4.62 -16.07 -12.39
CA PHE A 43 -4.05 -17.26 -11.77
C PHE A 43 -3.68 -18.28 -12.87
N PRO A 44 -2.45 -18.80 -12.88
CA PRO A 44 -2.03 -19.74 -13.90
C PRO A 44 -2.74 -21.08 -13.67
N LEU A 45 -3.77 -21.36 -14.47
CA LEU A 45 -4.33 -22.71 -14.59
C LEU A 45 -3.33 -23.52 -15.42
N GLY A 46 -2.43 -24.24 -14.74
CA GLY A 46 -1.57 -25.21 -15.40
C GLY A 46 -2.42 -26.19 -16.21
N LYS A 47 -1.92 -26.61 -17.38
CA LYS A 47 -2.56 -27.70 -18.13
C LYS A 47 -2.49 -28.96 -17.26
N GLY A 48 -3.67 -29.49 -16.90
CA GLY A 48 -3.82 -30.83 -16.35
C GLY A 48 -3.54 -31.90 -17.40
#